data_AF-A0A0J8IKD2-F1
#
_entry.id   AF-A0A0J8IKD2-F1
#
_cell.length_a   1.000
_cell.length_b   1.000
_cell.length_c   1.000
_cell.angle_alpha   90.00
_cell.angle_beta   90.00
_cell.angle_gamma   90.00
#
_symmetry.space_group_name_H-M   'P 1'
#
loop_
_entity.id
_entity.type
_entity.pdbx_description
1 polymer ?
#
loop_
_entity_poly.entity_id
_entity_poly.type
_entity_poly.pdbx_seq_one_letter_code
_entity_poly.pdbx_strand_id
1 'polypeptide(L)' 'MELAHKTFKATVEIDDHVDEVTIYAVSMDAAWASAEARFSSGARVTRIRPMVAPNVDRFGVTL' A
#
# COMPACT_ATOMS: atom_id res chain seq x y z
N MET A 1 -13.90 17.83 1.25
CA MET A 1 -14.09 16.37 1.20
C MET A 1 -12.74 15.74 1.46
N GLU A 2 -12.55 15.11 2.61
CA GLU A 2 -11.35 14.32 2.88
C GLU A 2 -11.48 13.02 2.06
N LEU A 3 -10.58 12.79 1.12
CA LEU A 3 -10.61 11.57 0.31
C LEU A 3 -10.24 10.40 1.23
N ALA A 4 -11.13 9.42 1.38
CA ALA A 4 -10.88 8.27 2.23
C ALA A 4 -9.65 7.49 1.72
N HIS A 5 -8.57 7.49 2.51
CA HIS A 5 -7.38 6.70 2.21
C HIS A 5 -7.70 5.21 2.33
N LYS A 6 -7.34 4.47 1.30
CA LYS A 6 -7.38 3.01 1.26
C LYS A 6 -5.97 2.48 1.52
N THR A 7 -5.92 1.27 2.05
CA THR A 7 -4.67 0.58 2.33
C THR A 7 -4.31 -0.35 1.18
N PHE A 8 -3.07 -0.26 0.71
CA PHE A 8 -2.51 -1.11 -0.32
C PHE A 8 -1.24 -1.79 0.21
N LYS A 9 -0.89 -2.93 -0.39
CA LYS A 9 0.36 -3.63 -0.18
C LYS A 9 1.16 -3.58 -1.47
N ALA A 10 2.37 -3.03 -1.38
CA ALA A 10 3.32 -2.99 -2.48
C ALA A 10 4.43 -4.01 -2.22
N THR A 11 4.66 -4.88 -3.20
CA THR A 11 5.82 -5.77 -3.23
C THR A 11 6.99 -5.02 -3.83
N VAL A 12 8.07 -4.92 -3.08
CA VAL A 12 9.27 -4.18 -3.44
C VAL A 12 10.46 -5.13 -3.39
N GLU A 13 11.20 -5.20 -4.48
CA GLU A 13 12.45 -5.95 -4.58
C GLU A 13 13.61 -4.99 -4.30
N ILE A 14 14.46 -5.32 -3.32
CA ILE A 14 15.64 -4.54 -2.93
C ILE A 14 16.81 -5.52 -2.91
N ASP A 15 17.74 -5.36 -3.85
CA ASP A 15 18.89 -6.26 -4.04
C ASP A 15 18.49 -7.74 -4.11
N ASP A 16 18.76 -8.53 -3.06
CA ASP A 16 18.47 -9.96 -2.94
C ASP A 16 17.22 -10.26 -2.07
N HIS A 17 16.48 -9.23 -1.65
CA HIS A 17 15.31 -9.35 -0.78
C HIS A 17 14.02 -8.87 -1.45
N VAL A 18 12.90 -9.47 -1.05
CA VAL A 18 11.55 -9.09 -1.48
C VAL A 18 10.71 -8.80 -0.24
N ASP A 19 10.27 -7.55 -0.11
CA ASP A 19 9.47 -7.09 1.02
C ASP A 19 8.07 -6.64 0.58
N GLU A 20 7.12 -6.71 1.51
CA GLU A 20 5.76 -6.20 1.28
C GLU A 20 5.44 -5.02 2.21
N VAL A 21 5.41 -3.81 1.64
CA VAL A 21 5.21 -2.56 2.38
C VAL A 21 3.77 -2.06 2.27
N THR A 22 3.31 -1.36 3.30
CA THR A 22 1.97 -0.75 3.32
C THR A 22 2.01 0.65 2.69
N ILE A 23 1.11 0.92 1.74
CA ILE A 23 0.90 2.22 1.09
C ILE A 23 -0.51 2.71 1.40
N TYR A 24 -0.64 3.95 1.85
CA TYR A 24 -1.93 4.62 2.03
C TYR A 24 -2.18 5.56 0.85
N ALA A 25 -3.26 5.33 0.11
CA ALA A 25 -3.59 6.12 -1.07
C ALA A 25 -5.09 6.12 -1.37
N VAL A 26 -5.56 7.05 -2.21
CA VAL A 26 -6.98 7.18 -2.55
C VAL A 26 -7.41 6.23 -3.69
N SER A 27 -6.46 5.82 -4.54
CA SER A 27 -6.65 4.95 -5.69
C SER A 27 -5.42 4.06 -5.92
N MET A 28 -5.55 3.05 -6.78
CA MET A 28 -4.45 2.14 -7.12
C MET A 28 -3.33 2.87 -7.89
N ASP A 29 -3.68 3.77 -8.80
CA ASP A 29 -2.70 4.58 -9.55
C ASP A 29 -1.93 5.53 -8.62
N ALA A 30 -2.64 6.15 -7.67
CA ALA A 30 -1.99 6.98 -6.66
C ALA A 30 -1.07 6.16 -5.74
N ALA A 31 -1.46 4.91 -5.41
CA ALA A 31 -0.60 4.00 -4.66
C ALA A 31 0.66 3.64 -5.46
N TRP A 32 0.53 3.41 -6.76
CA TRP A 32 1.64 3.11 -7.66
C TRP A 32 2.63 4.25 -7.76
N ALA A 33 2.15 5.45 -8.09
CA ALA A 33 2.98 6.64 -8.16
C ALA A 33 3.69 6.93 -6.83
N SER A 34 3.00 6.75 -5.70
CA SER A 34 3.60 6.94 -4.36
C SER A 34 4.68 5.91 -4.07
N ALA A 35 4.46 4.65 -4.45
CA ALA A 35 5.45 3.58 -4.26
C ALA A 35 6.69 3.82 -5.13
N GLU A 36 6.52 4.13 -6.42
CA GLU A 36 7.64 4.44 -7.31
C GLU A 36 8.43 5.66 -6.85
N ALA A 37 7.77 6.73 -6.43
CA ALA A 37 8.45 7.91 -5.90
C ALA A 37 9.30 7.57 -4.66
N ARG A 38 8.76 6.74 -3.75
CA ARG A 38 9.42 6.36 -2.49
C ARG A 38 10.55 5.36 -2.67
N PHE A 39 10.45 4.45 -3.63
CA PHE A 39 11.42 3.38 -3.88
C PHE A 39 12.31 3.63 -5.10
N SER A 40 12.31 4.84 -5.65
CA SER A 40 13.05 5.24 -6.87
C SER A 40 14.58 4.99 -6.85
N SER A 41 15.18 4.74 -5.67
CA SER A 41 16.62 4.50 -5.51
C SER A 41 16.89 3.06 -5.07
N GLY A 42 17.29 2.20 -6.00
CA GLY A 42 17.80 0.86 -5.72
C GLY A 42 16.74 -0.19 -5.37
N ALA A 43 15.46 0.18 -5.44
CA ALA A 43 14.34 -0.69 -5.14
C ALA A 43 13.36 -0.73 -6.32
N ARG A 44 12.81 -1.90 -6.64
CA ARG A 44 11.85 -2.07 -7.74
C ARG A 44 10.50 -2.47 -7.19
N VAL A 45 9.48 -1.65 -7.45
CA VAL A 45 8.09 -2.03 -7.17
C VAL A 45 7.63 -3.00 -8.25
N THR A 46 7.26 -4.23 -7.87
CA THR A 46 6.88 -5.29 -8.83
C THR A 46 5.40 -5.59 -8.84
N ARG A 47 4.69 -5.34 -7.72
CA ARG A 47 3.26 -5.58 -7.61
C ARG A 47 2.64 -4.65 -6.59
N ILE A 48 1.43 -4.17 -6.86
CA ILE A 48 0.57 -3.52 -5.86
C ILE A 48 -0.77 -4.24 -5.80
N ARG A 49 -1.25 -4.48 -4.59
CA ARG A 49 -2.57 -5.07 -4.33
C ARG A 49 -3.33 -4.24 -3.30
N PRO A 50 -4.64 -4.02 -3.46
CA PRO A 50 -5.44 -3.44 -2.38
C PRO A 50 -5.46 -4.42 -1.19
N MET A 51 -5.33 -3.89 0.01
CA MET A 51 -5.58 -4.67 1.22
C MET A 51 -7.10 -4.72 1.42
N VAL A 52 -7.67 -5.90 1.22
CA VAL A 52 -9.08 -6.17 1.57
C VAL A 52 -9.11 -6.58 3.03
N ALA A 53 -9.15 -5.59 3.92
CA ALA A 53 -9.45 -5.80 5.33
C ALA A 53 -10.83 -5.19 5.62
N PRO A 54 -11.79 -5.95 6.17
CA PRO A 54 -13.01 -5.36 6.68
C PRO A 54 -12.63 -4.35 7.77
N ASN A 55 -13.17 -3.13 7.67
CA ASN A 55 -12.96 -2.13 8.70
C ASN A 55 -13.65 -2.60 10.00
N VAL A 56 -12.90 -3.19 10.92
CA VAL A 56 -13.42 -3.70 12.19
C VAL A 56 -13.89 -2.57 13.13
N ASP A 57 -13.34 -1.37 12.99
CA ASP A 57 -13.77 -0.18 13.74
C ASP A 57 -15.19 0.26 13.33
N ARG A 58 -15.58 0.01 12.07
CA ARG A 58 -16.95 0.24 11.59
C ARG A 58 -17.97 -0.68 12.27
N PHE A 59 -17.54 -1.83 12.78
CA PHE A 59 -18.43 -2.82 13.39
C PHE A 59 -18.41 -2.79 14.93
N GLY A 60 -17.67 -1.87 15.55
CA GLY A 60 -17.67 -1.68 17.01
C GLY A 60 -17.27 -2.92 17.81
N VAL A 61 -16.50 -3.84 17.22
CA VAL A 61 -16.08 -5.07 17.89
C VAL A 61 -14.81 -4.77 18.67
N THR A 62 -14.96 -4.50 19.97
CA THR A 62 -13.82 -4.53 20.91
C THR A 62 -13.40 -6.00 21.11
N LEU A 63 -12.11 -6.29 20.84
CA LEU A 63 -11.46 -7.57 21.13
C LEU A 63 -11.48 -7.91 22.62
#